data_AF-A0A6B2CKQ5-F1
#
_entry.id   AF-A0A6B2CKQ5-F1
#
_cell.length_a   1.000
_cell.length_b   1.000
_cell.length_c   1.000
_cell.angle_alpha   90.00
_cell.angle_beta   90.00
_cell.angle_gamma   90.00
#
_symmetry.space_group_name_H-M   'P 1'
#
loop_
_entity.id
_entity.type
_entity.pdbx_description
1 polymer ?
#
loop_
_entity_poly.entity_id
_entity_poly.type
_entity_poly.pdbx_seq_one_letter_code
_entity_poly.pdbx_strand_id
1 'polypeptide(L)'
;MSKYLGIKNVRHRRLETLLIVFLILPLLLLVVHAEGDQGFPTTMSAVEELCHTPQFNETIVMYGPSQTYVTKMVTTSSGLAYRIENNLYGIKSYNGISYLAFNPLTGTVCYYGNFTNVVPSAAVWSYPEAVVDGYKPWDGYPVYNIYRSNLTLPSRVIDLLKPGGGGYSWIRVTYSVAYSPATFPVDFAFDIWMLYNPHEVGAITKPDLELMIWLFFNNTNITWAEVGTTEIPIIVDGVYRNVTFAVLVSCNFPWTYVAVVPQDIGNTTEAGGWRSATVEFQLAPFLNTILQFVPLKECATGLSSIPVKNVTYLENLTMVDIELGMEFGDRLSSGAAGYVYNIDFLRGLPINEKVTTTTVTVTSTTETTTTSTVTSTVTTTSTVTSISTTTIIRQQAPMQLLIALVILVIIVVAALVLILARR
;
A
#
# COMPACT_ATOMS: atom_id res chain seq x y z
N MET A 1 29.03 -75.86 -26.15
CA MET A 1 29.52 -74.75 -26.99
C MET A 1 28.69 -73.51 -26.64
N SER A 2 29.36 -72.38 -26.46
CA SER A 2 28.95 -71.12 -25.79
C SER A 2 27.72 -70.38 -26.37
N LYS A 3 26.91 -69.75 -25.49
CA LYS A 3 26.62 -68.28 -25.40
C LYS A 3 25.36 -68.03 -24.53
N TYR A 4 25.44 -67.41 -23.34
CA TYR A 4 25.56 -65.96 -23.00
C TYR A 4 24.28 -65.10 -23.15
N LEU A 5 23.97 -64.40 -22.03
CA LEU A 5 23.21 -63.14 -21.85
C LEU A 5 21.66 -63.15 -21.91
N GLY A 6 21.06 -62.87 -20.74
CA GLY A 6 19.65 -62.49 -20.65
C GLY A 6 19.19 -61.94 -19.28
N ILE A 7 20.08 -61.38 -18.44
CA ILE A 7 19.67 -60.68 -17.22
C ILE A 7 20.44 -59.37 -17.10
N LYS A 8 19.94 -58.32 -17.76
CA LYS A 8 20.26 -56.92 -17.48
C LYS A 8 19.25 -56.09 -18.27
N ASN A 9 18.18 -55.62 -17.62
CA ASN A 9 17.48 -54.38 -18.00
C ASN A 9 16.21 -54.03 -17.19
N VAL A 10 15.80 -54.83 -16.20
CA VAL A 10 14.57 -54.50 -15.44
C VAL A 10 14.82 -53.56 -14.24
N ARG A 11 16.05 -53.52 -13.69
CA ARG A 11 16.37 -52.64 -12.54
C ARG A 11 16.59 -51.18 -12.91
N HIS A 12 17.09 -50.86 -14.12
CA HIS A 12 17.34 -49.46 -14.51
C HIS A 12 16.05 -48.67 -14.79
N ARG A 13 15.06 -49.28 -15.46
CA ARG A 13 13.79 -48.60 -15.76
C ARG A 13 13.01 -48.15 -14.52
N ARG A 14 13.04 -48.92 -13.43
CA ARG A 14 12.36 -48.52 -12.17
C ARG A 14 13.06 -47.38 -11.44
N LEU A 15 14.39 -47.30 -11.55
CA LEU A 15 15.16 -46.22 -10.92
C LEU A 15 15.01 -44.89 -11.69
N GLU A 16 14.99 -44.96 -13.03
CA GLU A 16 14.73 -43.80 -13.91
C GLU A 16 13.31 -43.25 -13.72
N THR A 17 12.30 -44.13 -13.59
CA THR A 17 10.92 -43.72 -13.32
C THR A 17 10.77 -43.08 -11.93
N LEU A 18 11.48 -43.60 -10.91
CA LEU A 18 11.49 -42.98 -9.58
C LEU A 18 12.20 -41.62 -9.57
N LEU A 19 13.31 -41.46 -10.30
CA LEU A 19 14.02 -40.19 -10.41
C LEU A 19 13.16 -39.12 -11.11
N ILE A 20 12.43 -39.49 -12.16
CA ILE A 20 11.52 -38.60 -12.88
C ILE A 20 10.39 -38.13 -11.98
N VAL A 21 9.82 -39.02 -11.16
CA VAL A 21 8.77 -38.65 -10.18
C VAL A 21 9.33 -37.80 -9.03
N PHE A 22 10.56 -38.05 -8.57
CA PHE A 22 11.16 -37.27 -7.48
C PHE A 22 11.81 -35.94 -7.89
N LEU A 23 12.20 -35.76 -9.16
CA LEU A 23 12.80 -34.51 -9.64
C LEU A 23 11.80 -33.62 -10.39
N ILE A 24 10.90 -34.20 -11.20
CA ILE A 24 10.00 -33.39 -12.04
C ILE A 24 8.74 -33.00 -11.28
N LEU A 25 8.23 -33.82 -10.36
CA LEU A 25 7.03 -33.48 -9.59
C LEU A 25 7.25 -32.28 -8.64
N PRO A 26 8.37 -32.15 -7.92
CA PRO A 26 8.68 -30.93 -7.16
C PRO A 26 8.95 -29.73 -8.07
N LEU A 27 9.55 -29.93 -9.24
CA LEU A 27 9.78 -28.86 -10.22
C LEU A 27 8.46 -28.36 -10.83
N LEU A 28 7.51 -29.25 -11.12
CA LEU A 28 6.16 -28.93 -11.55
C LEU A 28 5.36 -28.26 -10.42
N LEU A 29 5.50 -28.72 -9.17
CA LEU A 29 4.92 -28.04 -8.01
C LEU A 29 5.55 -26.65 -7.78
N LEU A 30 6.84 -26.47 -8.07
CA LEU A 30 7.53 -25.17 -8.04
C LEU A 30 7.11 -24.26 -9.20
N VAL A 31 6.81 -24.81 -10.39
CA VAL A 31 6.29 -24.06 -11.54
C VAL A 31 4.81 -23.71 -11.34
N VAL A 32 4.04 -24.51 -10.60
CA VAL A 32 2.66 -24.19 -10.19
C VAL A 32 2.63 -23.19 -9.03
N HIS A 33 3.66 -23.11 -8.18
CA HIS A 33 3.82 -22.01 -7.21
C HIS A 33 4.51 -20.77 -7.80
N ALA A 34 4.92 -20.84 -9.07
CA ALA A 34 5.23 -19.68 -9.89
C ALA A 34 3.99 -19.30 -10.74
N GLU A 35 2.78 -19.44 -10.16
CA GLU A 35 1.65 -18.61 -10.56
C GLU A 35 2.15 -17.17 -10.48
N GLY A 36 2.33 -16.56 -11.65
CA GLY A 36 2.82 -15.20 -11.76
C GLY A 36 1.96 -14.27 -10.93
N ASP A 37 2.56 -13.15 -10.54
CA ASP A 37 1.88 -11.92 -10.10
C ASP A 37 0.78 -11.52 -11.09
N GLN A 38 -0.36 -12.23 -11.09
CA GLN A 38 -1.61 -11.72 -11.60
C GLN A 38 -2.00 -10.66 -10.59
N GLY A 39 -1.53 -9.43 -10.82
CA GLY A 39 -1.83 -8.28 -9.99
C GLY A 39 -3.33 -8.18 -9.72
N PHE A 40 -3.70 -7.55 -8.60
CA PHE A 40 -5.11 -7.41 -8.25
C PHE A 40 -5.93 -6.73 -9.36
N PRO A 41 -7.20 -7.14 -9.54
CA PRO A 41 -8.02 -6.66 -10.65
C PRO A 41 -8.29 -5.17 -10.58
N THR A 42 -8.32 -4.49 -11.73
CA THR A 42 -8.57 -3.03 -11.83
C THR A 42 -9.92 -2.68 -12.46
N THR A 43 -10.72 -3.68 -12.86
CA THR A 43 -12.06 -3.48 -13.41
C THR A 43 -13.14 -3.86 -12.39
N MET A 44 -14.28 -3.16 -12.43
CA MET A 44 -15.38 -3.42 -11.48
C MET A 44 -15.84 -4.88 -11.51
N SER A 45 -16.02 -5.45 -12.70
CA SER A 45 -16.49 -6.84 -12.85
C SER A 45 -15.51 -7.86 -12.28
N ALA A 46 -14.20 -7.65 -12.47
CA ALA A 46 -13.20 -8.58 -11.96
C ALA A 46 -13.00 -8.44 -10.44
N VAL A 47 -13.14 -7.24 -9.87
CA VAL A 47 -13.18 -7.04 -8.41
C VAL A 47 -14.40 -7.74 -7.82
N GLU A 48 -15.58 -7.56 -8.42
CA GLU A 48 -16.81 -8.23 -8.00
C GLU A 48 -16.66 -9.75 -8.00
N GLU A 49 -16.13 -10.33 -9.09
CA GLU A 49 -15.89 -11.76 -9.20
C GLU A 49 -14.93 -12.26 -8.10
N LEU A 50 -13.82 -11.53 -7.86
CA LEU A 50 -12.86 -11.87 -6.83
C LEU A 50 -13.46 -11.85 -5.44
N CYS A 51 -14.21 -10.80 -5.07
CA CYS A 51 -14.80 -10.67 -3.73
C CYS A 51 -15.79 -11.80 -3.41
N HIS A 52 -16.39 -12.44 -4.41
CA HIS A 52 -17.32 -13.57 -4.24
C HIS A 52 -16.64 -14.94 -4.23
N THR A 53 -15.32 -15.02 -4.41
CA THR A 53 -14.61 -16.30 -4.37
C THR A 53 -14.64 -16.91 -2.96
N PRO A 54 -14.67 -18.26 -2.82
CA PRO A 54 -14.83 -18.92 -1.50
C PRO A 54 -13.74 -18.61 -0.46
N GLN A 55 -12.59 -18.08 -0.89
CA GLN A 55 -11.52 -17.64 -0.01
C GLN A 55 -11.88 -16.38 0.79
N PHE A 56 -12.81 -15.55 0.30
CA PHE A 56 -13.37 -14.40 1.01
C PHE A 56 -14.65 -14.82 1.76
N ASN A 57 -14.46 -15.52 2.88
CA ASN A 57 -15.55 -16.15 3.62
C ASN A 57 -16.09 -15.30 4.79
N GLU A 58 -15.41 -14.20 5.14
CA GLU A 58 -15.89 -13.25 6.15
C GLU A 58 -16.46 -12.00 5.44
N THR A 59 -17.79 -11.89 5.37
CA THR A 59 -18.45 -10.86 4.56
C THR A 59 -19.36 -9.93 5.36
N ILE A 60 -19.49 -8.69 4.87
CA ILE A 60 -20.54 -7.73 5.21
C ILE A 60 -21.25 -7.37 3.90
N VAL A 61 -22.56 -7.57 3.85
CA VAL A 61 -23.36 -7.31 2.64
C VAL A 61 -24.56 -6.44 2.99
N MET A 62 -24.76 -5.37 2.23
CA MET A 62 -25.85 -4.43 2.40
C MET A 62 -26.54 -4.16 1.07
N TYR A 63 -27.87 -4.20 1.07
CA TYR A 63 -28.72 -3.93 -0.09
C TYR A 63 -29.51 -2.61 0.02
N GLY A 64 -29.25 -1.82 1.05
CA GLY A 64 -29.99 -0.60 1.34
C GLY A 64 -29.59 0.07 2.65
N PRO A 65 -30.13 1.25 2.95
CA PRO A 65 -29.69 2.14 4.03
C PRO A 65 -30.13 1.70 5.44
N SER A 66 -30.68 0.50 5.63
CA SER A 66 -31.23 0.10 6.94
C SER A 66 -30.18 0.02 8.05
N GLN A 67 -28.88 0.02 7.71
CA GLN A 67 -27.77 0.05 8.67
C GLN A 67 -26.56 0.77 8.04
N THR A 68 -26.43 2.10 8.16
CA THR A 68 -25.30 2.85 7.55
C THR A 68 -23.92 2.46 8.09
N TYR A 69 -23.88 1.78 9.23
CA TYR A 69 -22.66 1.29 9.89
C TYR A 69 -22.83 -0.18 10.24
N VAL A 70 -22.19 -1.05 9.45
CA VAL A 70 -22.08 -2.48 9.77
C VAL A 70 -20.61 -2.81 9.85
N THR A 71 -20.22 -3.40 10.98
CA THR A 71 -18.82 -3.72 11.26
C THR A 71 -18.68 -5.18 11.64
N LYS A 72 -17.48 -5.72 11.45
CA LYS A 72 -17.15 -7.09 11.82
C LYS A 72 -15.70 -7.17 12.24
N MET A 73 -15.45 -7.80 13.40
CA MET A 73 -14.11 -8.21 13.78
C MET A 73 -13.74 -9.47 12.99
N VAL A 74 -12.60 -9.45 12.32
CA VAL A 74 -12.08 -10.57 11.54
C VAL A 74 -10.63 -10.82 11.93
N THR A 75 -10.14 -12.03 11.70
CA THR A 75 -8.78 -12.42 12.10
C THR A 75 -8.16 -13.31 11.04
N THR A 76 -6.88 -13.10 10.76
CA THR A 76 -6.14 -14.01 9.87
C THR A 76 -5.85 -15.34 10.56
N SER A 77 -5.50 -16.35 9.76
CA SER A 77 -4.97 -17.63 10.24
C SER A 77 -3.70 -17.47 11.09
N SER A 78 -2.95 -16.37 10.89
CA SER A 78 -1.76 -16.00 11.68
C SER A 78 -2.09 -15.24 12.98
N GLY A 79 -3.37 -15.01 13.28
CA GLY A 79 -3.83 -14.37 14.51
C GLY A 79 -3.87 -12.84 14.48
N LEU A 80 -3.82 -12.24 13.29
CA LEU A 80 -3.83 -10.79 13.12
C LEU A 80 -5.27 -10.28 13.02
N ALA A 81 -5.64 -9.34 13.87
CA ALA A 81 -7.00 -8.84 13.97
C ALA A 81 -7.22 -7.64 13.05
N TYR A 82 -8.43 -7.50 12.55
CA TYR A 82 -8.91 -6.35 11.79
C TYR A 82 -10.35 -6.07 12.20
N ARG A 83 -10.77 -4.83 12.06
CA ARG A 83 -12.19 -4.46 12.07
C ARG A 83 -12.54 -3.95 10.69
N ILE A 84 -13.34 -4.71 9.96
CA ILE A 84 -13.83 -4.28 8.64
C ILE A 84 -15.17 -3.57 8.78
N GLU A 85 -15.40 -2.55 7.96
CA GLU A 85 -16.58 -1.69 8.03
C GLU A 85 -16.97 -1.18 6.64
N ASN A 86 -18.27 -1.24 6.30
CA ASN A 86 -18.77 -0.66 5.04
C ASN A 86 -18.83 0.89 5.06
N ASN A 87 -18.95 1.47 6.25
CA ASN A 87 -18.93 2.92 6.54
C ASN A 87 -19.66 3.79 5.50
N LEU A 88 -20.97 3.55 5.29
CA LEU A 88 -21.79 4.32 4.34
C LEU A 88 -22.31 5.62 4.99
N TYR A 89 -21.44 6.35 5.70
CA TYR A 89 -21.80 7.48 6.58
C TYR A 89 -22.49 8.64 5.85
N GLY A 90 -22.13 8.85 4.59
CA GLY A 90 -22.56 9.97 3.76
C GLY A 90 -23.76 9.66 2.86
N ILE A 91 -24.44 8.52 3.04
CA ILE A 91 -25.61 8.15 2.23
C ILE A 91 -26.87 8.07 3.10
N LYS A 92 -27.89 8.87 2.77
CA LYS A 92 -29.22 8.79 3.37
C LYS A 92 -30.04 7.62 2.82
N SER A 93 -29.98 7.40 1.51
CA SER A 93 -30.65 6.28 0.84
C SER A 93 -30.00 5.96 -0.50
N TYR A 94 -30.09 4.71 -0.94
CA TYR A 94 -29.62 4.25 -2.24
C TYR A 94 -30.35 2.96 -2.65
N ASN A 95 -30.26 2.62 -3.94
CA ASN A 95 -30.50 1.29 -4.48
C ASN A 95 -29.17 0.66 -4.86
N GLY A 96 -29.02 -0.65 -4.68
CA GLY A 96 -27.84 -1.39 -5.11
C GLY A 96 -27.23 -2.22 -3.99
N ILE A 97 -25.91 -2.35 -4.00
CA ILE A 97 -25.18 -3.23 -3.07
C ILE A 97 -23.90 -2.57 -2.58
N SER A 98 -23.57 -2.83 -1.31
CA SER A 98 -22.25 -2.64 -0.72
C SER A 98 -21.80 -3.98 -0.14
N TYR A 99 -20.67 -4.48 -0.63
CA TYR A 99 -20.13 -5.81 -0.34
C TYR A 99 -18.67 -5.68 0.08
N LEU A 100 -18.38 -5.98 1.35
CA LEU A 100 -17.03 -6.00 1.89
C LEU A 100 -16.70 -7.42 2.36
N ALA A 101 -15.54 -7.91 1.96
CA ALA A 101 -15.15 -9.28 2.13
C ALA A 101 -13.71 -9.37 2.63
N PHE A 102 -13.44 -10.34 3.48
CA PHE A 102 -12.12 -10.58 4.04
C PHE A 102 -11.69 -12.03 3.83
N ASN A 103 -10.45 -12.20 3.37
CA ASN A 103 -9.80 -13.50 3.24
C ASN A 103 -8.92 -13.76 4.47
N PRO A 104 -9.30 -14.68 5.38
CA PRO A 104 -8.53 -14.94 6.60
C PRO A 104 -7.22 -15.67 6.34
N LEU A 105 -7.01 -16.29 5.17
CA LEU A 105 -5.75 -16.95 4.87
C LEU A 105 -4.64 -15.93 4.61
N THR A 106 -4.94 -14.88 3.86
CA THR A 106 -3.97 -13.88 3.41
C THR A 106 -4.08 -12.55 4.15
N GLY A 107 -5.21 -12.27 4.81
CA GLY A 107 -5.51 -10.94 5.34
C GLY A 107 -5.88 -9.92 4.24
N THR A 108 -6.33 -10.40 3.09
CA THR A 108 -6.76 -9.54 1.97
C THR A 108 -8.18 -9.03 2.23
N VAL A 109 -8.38 -7.73 2.02
CA VAL A 109 -9.70 -7.07 2.01
C VAL A 109 -10.13 -6.85 0.56
N CYS A 110 -11.38 -7.15 0.26
CA CYS A 110 -11.99 -6.93 -1.05
C CYS A 110 -13.30 -6.18 -0.87
N TYR A 111 -13.46 -5.06 -1.55
CA TYR A 111 -14.68 -4.27 -1.54
C TYR A 111 -15.26 -4.13 -2.95
N TYR A 112 -16.57 -4.22 -3.03
CA TYR A 112 -17.36 -3.91 -4.21
C TYR A 112 -18.64 -3.18 -3.82
N GLY A 113 -18.88 -2.02 -4.41
CA GLY A 113 -20.12 -1.27 -4.28
C GLY A 113 -20.65 -0.80 -5.63
N ASN A 114 -21.96 -0.89 -5.81
CA ASN A 114 -22.65 -0.40 -7.01
C ASN A 114 -23.97 0.24 -6.59
N PHE A 115 -24.09 1.54 -6.85
CA PHE A 115 -25.13 2.38 -6.27
C PHE A 115 -25.88 3.16 -7.35
N THR A 116 -27.19 3.25 -7.18
CA THR A 116 -28.09 4.08 -8.00
C THR A 116 -29.09 4.79 -7.10
N ASN A 117 -29.67 5.89 -7.58
CA ASN A 117 -30.61 6.72 -6.82
C ASN A 117 -30.07 7.12 -5.44
N VAL A 118 -28.78 7.43 -5.37
CA VAL A 118 -28.12 7.84 -4.14
C VAL A 118 -28.65 9.22 -3.73
N VAL A 119 -29.04 9.34 -2.46
CA VAL A 119 -29.36 10.60 -1.81
C VAL A 119 -28.22 10.88 -0.81
N PRO A 120 -27.27 11.76 -1.13
CA PRO A 120 -26.15 12.04 -0.24
C PRO A 120 -26.59 12.83 1.00
N SER A 121 -25.93 12.59 2.13
CA SER A 121 -26.04 13.35 3.38
C SER A 121 -24.74 14.04 3.80
N ALA A 122 -23.63 13.74 3.14
CA ALA A 122 -22.33 14.37 3.32
C ALA A 122 -21.67 14.68 1.96
N ALA A 123 -20.46 15.26 1.98
CA ALA A 123 -19.71 15.57 0.76
C ALA A 123 -19.30 14.30 0.01
N VAL A 124 -18.68 13.36 0.71
CA VAL A 124 -18.37 12.01 0.24
C VAL A 124 -19.48 11.05 0.67
N TRP A 125 -19.69 9.97 -0.07
CA TRP A 125 -20.73 8.99 0.29
C TRP A 125 -20.31 8.07 1.41
N SER A 126 -19.06 7.63 1.41
CA SER A 126 -18.64 6.47 2.19
C SER A 126 -17.13 6.31 2.20
N TYR A 127 -16.64 5.58 3.21
CA TYR A 127 -15.25 5.14 3.34
C TYR A 127 -15.17 3.67 3.80
N PRO A 128 -15.61 2.67 3.02
CA PRO A 128 -15.48 1.27 3.43
C PRO A 128 -14.00 0.93 3.59
N GLU A 129 -13.69 0.23 4.67
CA GLU A 129 -12.36 0.26 5.24
C GLU A 129 -12.08 -0.96 6.12
N ALA A 130 -10.83 -1.05 6.57
CA ALA A 130 -10.50 -1.78 7.78
C ALA A 130 -9.66 -0.93 8.73
N VAL A 131 -9.96 -1.01 10.02
CA VAL A 131 -9.05 -0.60 11.09
C VAL A 131 -7.99 -1.70 11.24
N VAL A 132 -6.73 -1.36 11.00
CA VAL A 132 -5.62 -2.32 10.94
C VAL A 132 -4.75 -2.31 12.19
N ASP A 133 -4.78 -1.24 12.97
CA ASP A 133 -4.15 -1.13 14.29
C ASP A 133 -4.79 0.02 15.10
N GLY A 134 -4.76 -0.06 16.43
CA GLY A 134 -5.30 0.95 17.32
C GLY A 134 -6.82 0.87 17.55
N TYR A 135 -7.50 2.00 17.71
CA TYR A 135 -8.97 2.05 17.86
C TYR A 135 -9.55 3.26 17.14
N LYS A 136 -10.63 3.01 16.39
CA LYS A 136 -11.37 4.07 15.71
C LYS A 136 -12.06 4.96 16.74
N PRO A 137 -11.76 6.26 16.81
CA PRO A 137 -12.21 7.07 17.94
C PRO A 137 -13.67 7.51 17.82
N TRP A 138 -14.33 7.26 16.68
CA TRP A 138 -15.75 7.50 16.49
C TRP A 138 -16.64 6.62 17.39
N ASP A 139 -16.18 5.41 17.72
CA ASP A 139 -16.93 4.43 18.51
C ASP A 139 -16.10 3.66 19.54
N GLY A 140 -14.77 3.77 19.48
CA GLY A 140 -13.84 3.28 20.50
C GLY A 140 -13.56 1.79 20.43
N TYR A 141 -13.99 1.07 19.39
CA TYR A 141 -13.73 -0.36 19.29
C TYR A 141 -12.28 -0.65 18.85
N PRO A 142 -11.49 -1.38 19.67
CA PRO A 142 -10.07 -1.54 19.40
C PRO A 142 -9.71 -2.76 18.55
N VAL A 143 -8.66 -2.61 17.76
CA VAL A 143 -7.92 -3.63 17.02
C VAL A 143 -6.44 -3.51 17.39
N TYR A 144 -5.96 -4.35 18.32
CA TYR A 144 -4.56 -4.29 18.74
C TYR A 144 -3.74 -5.40 18.09
N ASN A 145 -2.79 -5.02 17.24
CA ASN A 145 -1.86 -5.95 16.61
C ASN A 145 -0.45 -5.85 17.20
N ILE A 146 -0.33 -6.08 18.51
CA ILE A 146 0.88 -5.86 19.34
C ILE A 146 2.16 -6.58 18.88
N TYR A 147 2.08 -7.50 17.91
CA TYR A 147 3.22 -8.27 17.39
C TYR A 147 3.62 -7.88 15.95
N ARG A 148 2.98 -6.86 15.36
CA ARG A 148 3.15 -6.49 13.95
C ARG A 148 4.34 -5.57 13.69
N SER A 149 4.69 -4.66 14.60
CA SER A 149 5.88 -3.81 14.46
C SER A 149 6.20 -3.08 15.79
N ASN A 150 7.16 -2.15 15.77
CA ASN A 150 7.35 -1.20 16.87
C ASN A 150 6.24 -0.12 16.91
N LEU A 151 5.31 -0.15 15.95
CA LEU A 151 4.09 0.64 16.01
C LEU A 151 3.16 -0.01 17.03
N THR A 152 2.97 0.67 18.16
CA THR A 152 1.97 0.31 19.17
C THR A 152 1.07 1.52 19.33
N LEU A 153 -0.20 1.38 18.97
CA LEU A 153 -1.20 2.44 19.10
C LEU A 153 -2.10 2.17 20.32
N PRO A 154 -2.52 3.22 21.04
CA PRO A 154 -2.24 4.64 20.80
C PRO A 154 -0.80 5.07 21.15
N SER A 155 -0.23 6.02 20.41
CA SER A 155 1.09 6.61 20.70
C SER A 155 1.16 8.08 20.31
N ARG A 156 1.89 8.88 21.09
CA ARG A 156 2.10 10.29 20.76
C ARG A 156 2.97 10.44 19.51
N VAL A 157 2.72 11.49 18.73
CA VAL A 157 3.51 11.84 17.54
C VAL A 157 5.00 11.95 17.88
N ILE A 158 5.35 12.62 18.98
CA ILE A 158 6.74 12.74 19.42
C ILE A 158 7.39 11.40 19.77
N ASP A 159 6.62 10.43 20.27
CA ASP A 159 7.14 9.10 20.62
C ASP A 159 7.34 8.25 19.37
N LEU A 160 6.49 8.42 18.34
CA LEU A 160 6.63 7.79 17.04
C LEU A 160 7.84 8.32 16.25
N LEU A 161 8.16 9.61 16.40
CA LEU A 161 9.26 10.30 15.71
C LEU A 161 10.62 10.20 16.41
N LYS A 162 10.71 9.60 17.60
CA LYS A 162 11.99 9.35 18.26
C LYS A 162 12.80 8.28 17.51
N PRO A 163 14.14 8.29 17.60
CA PRO A 163 14.97 7.21 17.08
C PRO A 163 14.50 5.84 17.60
N GLY A 164 14.16 4.93 16.69
CA GLY A 164 13.62 3.60 17.02
C GLY A 164 12.12 3.56 17.34
N GLY A 165 11.43 4.70 17.30
CA GLY A 165 9.98 4.81 17.45
C GLY A 165 9.22 4.14 16.30
N GLY A 166 7.95 3.81 16.57
CA GLY A 166 7.09 3.07 15.65
C GLY A 166 6.90 3.72 14.27
N GLY A 167 7.04 5.05 14.19
CA GLY A 167 6.88 5.81 12.93
C GLY A 167 7.91 5.46 11.86
N TYR A 168 9.03 4.84 12.22
CA TYR A 168 10.06 4.37 11.27
C TYR A 168 9.89 2.91 10.85
N SER A 169 8.84 2.22 11.32
CA SER A 169 8.48 0.89 10.82
C SER A 169 7.96 1.00 9.40
N TRP A 170 8.35 0.06 8.54
CA TRP A 170 7.87 0.03 7.16
C TRP A 170 6.49 -0.60 7.09
N ILE A 171 5.58 0.07 6.40
CA ILE A 171 4.27 -0.43 6.01
C ILE A 171 4.36 -0.78 4.53
N ARG A 172 3.92 -1.99 4.16
CA ARG A 172 3.72 -2.42 2.78
C ARG A 172 2.24 -2.59 2.53
N VAL A 173 1.74 -1.97 1.46
CA VAL A 173 0.39 -2.18 0.93
C VAL A 173 0.47 -2.61 -0.52
N THR A 174 -0.09 -3.77 -0.84
CA THR A 174 -0.35 -4.17 -2.23
C THR A 174 -1.83 -3.96 -2.48
N TYR A 175 -2.19 -3.21 -3.52
CA TYR A 175 -3.59 -2.88 -3.79
C TYR A 175 -3.90 -2.67 -5.28
N SER A 176 -5.20 -2.70 -5.59
CA SER A 176 -5.78 -2.17 -6.82
C SER A 176 -7.12 -1.49 -6.54
N VAL A 177 -7.48 -0.55 -7.40
CA VAL A 177 -8.78 0.13 -7.35
C VAL A 177 -9.51 0.06 -8.70
N ALA A 178 -10.82 -0.01 -8.61
CA ALA A 178 -11.75 -0.01 -9.72
C ALA A 178 -12.90 0.97 -9.42
N TYR A 179 -13.36 1.68 -10.44
CA TYR A 179 -14.48 2.60 -10.31
C TYR A 179 -15.16 2.79 -11.66
N SER A 180 -16.43 3.18 -11.62
CA SER A 180 -17.25 3.47 -12.79
C SER A 180 -18.34 4.49 -12.45
N PRO A 181 -18.63 5.48 -13.32
CA PRO A 181 -17.92 5.78 -14.58
C PRO A 181 -16.48 6.29 -14.33
N ALA A 182 -15.71 6.54 -15.40
CA ALA A 182 -14.35 7.07 -15.28
C ALA A 182 -14.26 8.43 -14.54
N THR A 183 -15.35 9.18 -14.52
CA THR A 183 -15.48 10.45 -13.78
C THR A 183 -15.94 10.26 -12.34
N PHE A 184 -16.08 9.02 -11.86
CA PHE A 184 -16.53 8.76 -10.50
C PHE A 184 -15.44 9.19 -9.50
N PRO A 185 -15.75 10.09 -8.55
CA PRO A 185 -14.78 10.57 -7.58
C PRO A 185 -14.47 9.45 -6.59
N VAL A 186 -13.18 9.12 -6.47
CA VAL A 186 -12.67 8.14 -5.51
C VAL A 186 -11.28 8.54 -5.02
N ASP A 187 -10.91 8.13 -3.82
CA ASP A 187 -9.52 7.99 -3.40
C ASP A 187 -9.27 6.60 -2.83
N PHE A 188 -8.00 6.23 -2.62
CA PHE A 188 -7.63 5.09 -1.80
C PHE A 188 -6.59 5.57 -0.81
N ALA A 189 -6.97 5.60 0.45
CA ALA A 189 -6.29 6.40 1.45
C ALA A 189 -6.24 5.70 2.79
N PHE A 190 -5.18 5.96 3.53
CA PHE A 190 -5.21 5.81 4.97
C PHE A 190 -5.97 6.97 5.59
N ASP A 191 -6.79 6.68 6.59
CA ASP A 191 -7.37 7.66 7.51
C ASP A 191 -6.80 7.39 8.91
N ILE A 192 -6.24 8.42 9.55
CA ILE A 192 -5.48 8.31 10.80
C ILE A 192 -5.91 9.44 11.72
N TRP A 193 -6.43 9.08 12.88
CA TRP A 193 -6.87 10.03 13.89
C TRP A 193 -5.79 10.31 14.93
N MET A 194 -5.66 11.58 15.28
CA MET A 194 -4.75 12.09 16.28
C MET A 194 -5.50 12.95 17.29
N LEU A 195 -5.62 12.44 18.50
CA LEU A 195 -6.45 13.05 19.54
C LEU A 195 -5.61 13.82 20.55
N TYR A 196 -6.16 14.93 21.01
CA TYR A 196 -5.62 15.62 22.18
C TYR A 196 -5.94 14.88 23.48
N ASN A 197 -7.17 14.36 23.58
CA ASN A 197 -7.56 13.46 24.66
C ASN A 197 -7.85 12.06 24.08
N PRO A 198 -6.89 11.11 24.13
CA PRO A 198 -7.11 9.79 23.56
C PRO A 198 -8.23 9.01 24.26
N HIS A 199 -8.65 9.39 25.47
CA HIS A 199 -9.73 8.68 26.16
C HIS A 199 -11.13 9.11 25.71
N GLU A 200 -11.26 10.16 24.90
CA GLU A 200 -12.54 10.61 24.37
C GLU A 200 -12.92 9.83 23.10
N VAL A 201 -14.13 9.26 23.13
CA VAL A 201 -14.71 8.46 22.05
C VAL A 201 -16.02 9.11 21.62
N GLY A 202 -16.24 9.19 20.31
CA GLY A 202 -17.46 9.74 19.69
C GLY A 202 -17.56 11.26 19.70
N ALA A 203 -16.51 11.97 20.13
CA ALA A 203 -16.50 13.42 20.31
C ALA A 203 -15.31 14.08 19.59
N ILE A 204 -15.06 13.71 18.33
CA ILE A 204 -13.92 14.24 17.57
C ILE A 204 -14.18 15.69 17.17
N THR A 205 -13.38 16.59 17.71
CA THR A 205 -13.49 18.03 17.50
C THR A 205 -12.15 18.68 17.73
N LYS A 206 -11.98 19.92 17.30
CA LYS A 206 -10.89 20.80 17.72
C LYS A 206 -10.66 20.66 19.23
N PRO A 207 -9.44 20.29 19.67
CA PRO A 207 -8.16 20.35 18.95
C PRO A 207 -7.69 19.02 18.31
N ASP A 208 -8.57 18.12 17.88
CA ASP A 208 -8.14 16.88 17.24
C ASP A 208 -7.69 17.12 15.78
N LEU A 209 -6.99 16.13 15.22
CA LEU A 209 -6.46 16.15 13.86
C LEU A 209 -6.73 14.83 13.14
N GLU A 210 -7.13 14.94 11.88
CA GLU A 210 -7.24 13.83 10.93
C GLU A 210 -6.09 13.95 9.93
N LEU A 211 -5.33 12.87 9.74
CA LEU A 211 -4.33 12.74 8.69
C LEU A 211 -4.78 11.68 7.70
N MET A 212 -5.03 12.11 6.47
CA MET A 212 -5.17 11.20 5.36
C MET A 212 -3.88 11.09 4.56
N ILE A 213 -3.49 9.85 4.21
CA ILE A 213 -2.38 9.56 3.29
C ILE A 213 -2.97 8.88 2.07
N TRP A 214 -3.10 9.62 0.96
CA TRP A 214 -3.68 9.10 -0.26
C TRP A 214 -2.61 8.33 -1.04
N LEU A 215 -2.94 7.13 -1.52
CA LEU A 215 -2.12 6.36 -2.45
C LEU A 215 -2.60 6.51 -3.89
N PHE A 216 -3.89 6.81 -4.05
CA PHE A 216 -4.54 7.07 -5.33
C PHE A 216 -5.71 8.03 -5.15
N PHE A 217 -6.00 8.83 -6.17
CA PHE A 217 -7.28 9.54 -6.28
C PHE A 217 -7.68 9.79 -7.72
N ASN A 218 -8.97 10.00 -7.93
CA ASN A 218 -9.58 10.33 -9.20
C ASN A 218 -10.76 11.29 -8.99
N ASN A 219 -10.78 12.37 -9.76
CA ASN A 219 -11.81 13.40 -9.78
C ASN A 219 -12.17 14.01 -8.40
N THR A 220 -11.20 14.19 -7.50
CA THR A 220 -11.44 14.73 -6.14
C THR A 220 -11.01 16.18 -5.93
N ASN A 221 -10.45 16.86 -6.95
CA ASN A 221 -9.88 18.23 -6.92
C ASN A 221 -9.12 18.59 -5.63
N ILE A 222 -7.80 18.68 -5.67
CA ILE A 222 -7.00 18.89 -4.45
C ILE A 222 -6.66 20.36 -4.14
N THR A 223 -7.02 21.29 -5.02
CA THR A 223 -6.55 22.69 -4.94
C THR A 223 -7.21 23.54 -3.85
N TRP A 224 -8.33 23.08 -3.28
CA TRP A 224 -9.15 23.86 -2.35
C TRP A 224 -8.49 24.13 -0.99
N ALA A 225 -7.53 23.30 -0.57
CA ALA A 225 -6.83 23.43 0.70
C ALA A 225 -5.32 23.24 0.61
N GLU A 226 -4.75 23.21 -0.59
CA GLU A 226 -3.31 23.06 -0.77
C GLU A 226 -2.54 24.18 -0.05
N VAL A 227 -1.47 23.78 0.63
CA VAL A 227 -0.61 24.70 1.39
C VAL A 227 0.84 24.67 0.93
N GLY A 228 1.22 23.62 0.21
CA GLY A 228 2.54 23.44 -0.38
C GLY A 228 2.76 21.98 -0.79
N THR A 229 3.99 21.68 -1.19
CA THR A 229 4.42 20.34 -1.59
C THR A 229 5.64 19.89 -0.79
N THR A 230 5.83 18.58 -0.71
CA THR A 230 6.99 17.94 -0.06
C THR A 230 7.40 16.68 -0.79
N GLU A 231 8.66 16.29 -0.63
CA GLU A 231 9.23 15.07 -1.20
C GLU A 231 9.30 13.99 -0.11
N ILE A 232 8.58 12.87 -0.31
CA ILE A 232 8.62 11.75 0.62
C ILE A 232 9.22 10.52 -0.07
N PRO A 233 10.26 9.90 0.52
CA PRO A 233 10.82 8.68 -0.02
C PRO A 233 9.89 7.49 0.23
N ILE A 234 9.48 6.82 -0.83
CA ILE A 234 8.68 5.60 -0.79
C ILE A 234 9.23 4.57 -1.79
N ILE A 235 8.76 3.33 -1.70
CA ILE A 235 9.05 2.28 -2.68
C ILE A 235 7.74 1.97 -3.40
N VAL A 236 7.72 2.06 -4.72
CA VAL A 236 6.57 1.68 -5.55
C VAL A 236 6.99 0.58 -6.51
N ASP A 237 6.31 -0.56 -6.44
CA ASP A 237 6.59 -1.78 -7.21
C ASP A 237 8.07 -2.18 -7.14
N GLY A 238 8.63 -2.11 -5.93
CA GLY A 238 10.03 -2.44 -5.64
C GLY A 238 11.05 -1.36 -6.05
N VAL A 239 10.60 -0.23 -6.60
CA VAL A 239 11.46 0.89 -7.01
C VAL A 239 11.41 2.01 -5.97
N TYR A 240 12.55 2.33 -5.35
CA TYR A 240 12.69 3.48 -4.46
C TYR A 240 12.58 4.79 -5.25
N ARG A 241 11.75 5.72 -4.79
CA ARG A 241 11.53 7.04 -5.40
C ARG A 241 11.29 8.09 -4.31
N ASN A 242 11.77 9.30 -4.54
CA ASN A 242 11.24 10.46 -3.84
C ASN A 242 10.03 10.94 -4.66
N VAL A 243 8.86 10.87 -4.05
CA VAL A 243 7.59 11.23 -4.68
C VAL A 243 7.19 12.61 -4.21
N THR A 244 6.74 13.46 -5.12
CA THR A 244 6.16 14.75 -4.77
C THR A 244 4.74 14.54 -4.25
N PHE A 245 4.48 15.02 -3.03
CA PHE A 245 3.16 15.07 -2.42
C PHE A 245 2.71 16.51 -2.24
N ALA A 246 1.47 16.81 -2.65
CA ALA A 246 0.75 17.98 -2.18
C ALA A 246 0.34 17.78 -0.72
N VAL A 247 0.42 18.83 0.07
CA VAL A 247 -0.08 18.85 1.44
C VAL A 247 -1.25 19.80 1.51
N LEU A 248 -2.40 19.27 1.92
CA LEU A 248 -3.63 20.02 2.11
C LEU A 248 -3.87 20.18 3.61
N VAL A 249 -4.27 21.37 4.03
CA VAL A 249 -4.64 21.63 5.43
C VAL A 249 -5.93 22.45 5.45
N SER A 250 -6.96 21.89 6.06
CA SER A 250 -8.29 22.49 6.18
C SER A 250 -8.73 22.57 7.63
N CYS A 251 -9.31 23.71 7.97
CA CYS A 251 -9.81 24.00 9.32
C CYS A 251 -11.30 24.34 9.33
N ASN A 252 -11.96 24.03 8.20
CA ASN A 252 -13.41 24.13 8.03
C ASN A 252 -14.16 22.95 8.66
N PHE A 253 -13.45 21.86 8.97
CA PHE A 253 -13.98 20.74 9.71
C PHE A 253 -14.07 21.04 11.22
N PRO A 254 -14.87 20.27 11.98
CA PRO A 254 -14.87 20.37 13.43
C PRO A 254 -13.48 20.14 14.04
N TRP A 255 -12.61 19.35 13.40
CA TRP A 255 -11.18 19.12 13.70
C TRP A 255 -10.26 19.80 12.66
N THR A 256 -8.94 19.60 12.77
CA THR A 256 -7.97 19.97 11.73
C THR A 256 -7.81 18.81 10.75
N TYR A 257 -8.12 19.00 9.47
CA TYR A 257 -7.94 18.00 8.43
C TYR A 257 -6.62 18.23 7.69
N VAL A 258 -5.83 17.16 7.52
CA VAL A 258 -4.59 17.16 6.75
C VAL A 258 -4.65 16.01 5.74
N ALA A 259 -4.37 16.28 4.47
CA ALA A 259 -4.18 15.22 3.49
C ALA A 259 -2.82 15.37 2.80
N VAL A 260 -2.12 14.25 2.64
CA VAL A 260 -0.85 14.17 1.91
C VAL A 260 -1.09 13.34 0.64
N VAL A 261 -1.03 14.00 -0.52
CA VAL A 261 -1.62 13.52 -1.76
C VAL A 261 -0.59 13.44 -2.89
N PRO A 262 -0.40 12.28 -3.56
CA PRO A 262 0.68 12.08 -4.51
C PRO A 262 0.45 12.80 -5.85
N GLN A 263 1.50 13.38 -6.42
CA GLN A 263 1.45 14.10 -7.71
C GLN A 263 2.17 13.39 -8.87
N ASP A 264 2.76 12.22 -8.65
CA ASP A 264 3.69 11.62 -9.62
C ASP A 264 3.04 10.96 -10.86
N ILE A 265 1.71 10.73 -10.87
CA ILE A 265 1.01 10.04 -11.96
C ILE A 265 -0.39 10.61 -12.14
N GLY A 266 -0.75 11.03 -13.36
CA GLY A 266 -2.09 11.50 -13.68
C GLY A 266 -2.21 13.02 -13.79
N ASN A 267 -3.44 13.52 -13.87
CA ASN A 267 -3.70 14.95 -13.82
C ASN A 267 -3.57 15.42 -12.38
N THR A 268 -2.40 15.91 -11.96
CA THR A 268 -2.04 16.13 -10.55
C THR A 268 -2.98 17.02 -9.72
N THR A 269 -3.89 17.76 -10.37
CA THR A 269 -4.97 18.52 -9.72
C THR A 269 -6.27 17.73 -9.51
N GLU A 270 -6.55 16.72 -10.34
CA GLU A 270 -7.83 15.99 -10.34
C GLU A 270 -7.67 14.47 -10.16
N ALA A 271 -6.55 13.87 -10.58
CA ALA A 271 -6.24 12.46 -10.41
C ALA A 271 -4.73 12.25 -10.18
N GLY A 272 -4.38 11.43 -9.20
CA GLY A 272 -2.99 11.23 -8.78
C GLY A 272 -2.71 9.83 -8.24
N GLY A 273 -1.43 9.50 -8.14
CA GLY A 273 -0.98 8.25 -7.52
C GLY A 273 -1.20 7.00 -8.38
N TRP A 274 -1.21 5.84 -7.74
CA TRP A 274 -1.17 4.55 -8.44
C TRP A 274 -2.50 3.81 -8.31
N ARG A 275 -3.15 3.55 -9.43
CA ARG A 275 -4.41 2.78 -9.44
C ARG A 275 -4.23 1.33 -8.98
N SER A 276 -3.03 0.78 -9.16
CA SER A 276 -2.62 -0.54 -8.68
C SER A 276 -1.12 -0.51 -8.47
N ALA A 277 -0.67 -0.93 -7.29
CA ALA A 277 0.74 -0.98 -6.94
C ALA A 277 0.99 -1.80 -5.68
N THR A 278 2.26 -2.14 -5.45
CA THR A 278 2.80 -2.38 -4.11
C THR A 278 3.56 -1.15 -3.65
N VAL A 279 3.06 -0.49 -2.61
CA VAL A 279 3.69 0.69 -2.01
C VAL A 279 4.27 0.32 -0.65
N GLU A 280 5.55 0.64 -0.42
CA GLU A 280 6.17 0.58 0.90
C GLU A 280 6.58 1.99 1.36
N PHE A 281 6.27 2.33 2.61
CA PHE A 281 6.64 3.62 3.18
C PHE A 281 6.81 3.55 4.71
N GLN A 282 7.35 4.60 5.30
CA GLN A 282 7.40 4.84 6.75
C GLN A 282 6.41 5.96 7.10
N LEU A 283 5.78 5.91 8.28
CA LEU A 283 4.86 6.97 8.72
C LEU A 283 5.57 8.27 9.08
N ALA A 284 6.81 8.20 9.58
CA ALA A 284 7.53 9.36 10.11
C ALA A 284 7.64 10.55 9.12
N PRO A 285 7.97 10.36 7.83
CA PRO A 285 7.90 11.45 6.84
C PRO A 285 6.52 12.12 6.74
N PHE A 286 5.43 11.36 6.79
CA PHE A 286 4.06 11.90 6.76
C PHE A 286 3.71 12.63 8.07
N LEU A 287 4.12 12.10 9.23
CA LEU A 287 3.95 12.82 10.50
C LEU A 287 4.74 14.13 10.54
N ASN A 288 5.92 14.19 9.90
CA ASN A 288 6.69 15.43 9.79
C ASN A 288 6.00 16.47 8.90
N THR A 289 5.17 16.08 7.92
CA THR A 289 4.42 17.05 7.11
C THR A 289 3.43 17.82 7.97
N ILE A 290 2.81 17.16 8.97
CA ILE A 290 1.93 17.84 9.93
C ILE A 290 2.70 18.92 10.67
N LEU A 291 3.86 18.57 11.26
CA LEU A 291 4.69 19.51 12.01
C LEU A 291 5.17 20.69 11.16
N GLN A 292 5.39 20.45 9.87
CA GLN A 292 5.87 21.47 8.93
C GLN A 292 4.76 22.39 8.40
N PHE A 293 3.62 21.83 7.99
CA PHE A 293 2.64 22.53 7.16
C PHE A 293 1.41 22.99 7.94
N VAL A 294 1.00 22.29 8.98
CA VAL A 294 -0.15 22.71 9.81
C VAL A 294 0.08 24.08 10.47
N PRO A 295 1.28 24.41 10.99
CA PRO A 295 1.57 25.74 11.52
C PRO A 295 1.50 26.88 10.50
N LEU A 296 1.53 26.58 9.19
CA LEU A 296 1.44 27.60 8.13
C LEU A 296 -0.01 28.09 7.93
N LYS A 297 -1.01 27.40 8.48
CA LYS A 297 -2.41 27.81 8.46
C LYS A 297 -2.85 28.42 9.79
N GLU A 298 -3.74 29.39 9.70
CA GLU A 298 -4.30 30.08 10.87
C GLU A 298 -5.50 29.31 11.44
N CYS A 299 -5.25 28.09 11.86
CA CYS A 299 -6.28 27.22 12.41
C CYS A 299 -6.50 27.49 13.90
N ALA A 300 -7.76 27.56 14.31
CA ALA A 300 -8.13 27.57 15.72
C ALA A 300 -8.13 26.12 16.23
N THR A 301 -7.50 25.88 17.38
CA THR A 301 -7.58 24.62 18.12
C THR A 301 -8.88 24.48 18.91
N GLY A 302 -9.71 25.53 18.98
CA GLY A 302 -10.83 25.61 19.94
C GLY A 302 -10.38 25.82 21.39
N LEU A 303 -9.08 25.72 21.69
CA LEU A 303 -8.51 25.98 23.00
C LEU A 303 -7.97 27.42 23.06
N SER A 304 -8.50 28.23 23.98
CA SER A 304 -8.16 29.67 24.09
C SER A 304 -6.69 29.95 24.37
N SER A 305 -5.92 28.95 24.82
CA SER A 305 -4.51 29.06 25.23
C SER A 305 -3.51 28.35 24.32
N ILE A 306 -3.96 27.62 23.27
CA ILE A 306 -3.07 26.81 22.42
C ILE A 306 -3.37 27.14 20.96
N PRO A 307 -2.56 27.92 20.23
CA PRO A 307 -2.74 28.07 18.78
C PRO A 307 -2.26 26.82 18.04
N VAL A 308 -2.84 26.51 16.87
CA VAL A 308 -2.40 25.38 16.02
C VAL A 308 -0.95 25.56 15.54
N LYS A 309 -0.46 26.82 15.49
CA LYS A 309 0.95 27.15 15.20
C LYS A 309 1.95 26.59 16.21
N ASN A 310 1.50 26.05 17.35
CA ASN A 310 2.35 25.45 18.35
C ASN A 310 2.72 24.01 17.99
N VAL A 311 3.94 23.81 17.48
CA VAL A 311 4.50 22.49 17.12
C VAL A 311 4.48 21.53 18.31
N THR A 312 4.74 22.01 19.53
CA THR A 312 4.71 21.18 20.75
C THR A 312 3.32 20.59 21.04
N TYR A 313 2.25 21.27 20.63
CA TYR A 313 0.91 20.69 20.70
C TYR A 313 0.75 19.54 19.69
N LEU A 314 1.16 19.75 18.43
CA LEU A 314 1.09 18.72 17.37
C LEU A 314 1.91 17.48 17.75
N GLU A 315 3.10 17.68 18.31
CA GLU A 315 3.98 16.62 18.82
C GLU A 315 3.34 15.80 19.96
N ASN A 316 2.43 16.40 20.74
CA ASN A 316 1.78 15.75 21.88
C ASN A 316 0.42 15.13 21.54
N LEU A 317 -0.11 15.36 20.33
CA LEU A 317 -1.28 14.61 19.87
C LEU A 317 -0.97 13.11 19.86
N THR A 318 -1.98 12.33 20.20
CA THR A 318 -1.88 10.87 20.27
C THR A 318 -2.52 10.26 19.04
N MET A 319 -1.72 9.61 18.19
CA MET A 319 -2.21 8.79 17.09
C MET A 319 -2.90 7.56 17.68
N VAL A 320 -4.18 7.36 17.35
CA VAL A 320 -5.01 6.34 18.01
C VAL A 320 -5.29 5.13 17.14
N ASP A 321 -5.21 5.27 15.82
CA ASP A 321 -5.51 4.21 14.85
C ASP A 321 -4.74 4.32 13.53
N ILE A 322 -4.95 3.30 12.70
CA ILE A 322 -4.74 3.33 11.27
C ILE A 322 -5.95 2.65 10.62
N GLU A 323 -6.65 3.40 9.77
CA GLU A 323 -7.71 2.93 8.89
C GLU A 323 -7.17 2.89 7.46
N LEU A 324 -7.60 1.91 6.66
CA LEU A 324 -7.30 1.85 5.22
C LEU A 324 -8.55 1.45 4.44
N GLY A 325 -8.91 2.31 3.49
CA GLY A 325 -10.14 2.21 2.73
C GLY A 325 -10.12 3.13 1.51
N MET A 326 -11.31 3.41 1.01
CA MET A 326 -11.53 4.16 -0.23
C MET A 326 -12.66 5.15 -0.02
N GLU A 327 -12.40 6.45 -0.03
CA GLU A 327 -13.49 7.41 -0.08
C GLU A 327 -14.06 7.42 -1.50
N PHE A 328 -15.38 7.52 -1.64
CA PHE A 328 -15.98 7.66 -2.95
C PHE A 328 -17.31 8.40 -2.94
N GLY A 329 -17.69 8.85 -4.14
CA GLY A 329 -18.92 9.58 -4.36
C GLY A 329 -18.82 11.07 -4.02
N ASP A 330 -19.74 11.83 -4.59
CA ASP A 330 -19.91 13.28 -4.38
C ASP A 330 -21.41 13.60 -4.59
N ARG A 331 -21.80 14.78 -5.08
CA ARG A 331 -23.18 15.15 -5.44
C ARG A 331 -23.78 14.37 -6.63
N LEU A 332 -23.21 13.22 -6.98
CA LEU A 332 -23.73 12.30 -7.98
C LEU A 332 -24.95 11.54 -7.43
N SER A 333 -25.67 10.85 -8.32
CA SER A 333 -26.81 9.99 -7.96
C SER A 333 -26.56 8.50 -8.24
N SER A 334 -25.44 8.17 -8.87
CA SER A 334 -25.06 6.80 -9.20
C SER A 334 -23.55 6.67 -9.41
N GLY A 335 -23.04 5.47 -9.19
CA GLY A 335 -21.64 5.13 -9.37
C GLY A 335 -21.29 3.82 -8.70
N ALA A 336 -20.13 3.30 -9.05
CA ALA A 336 -19.63 2.05 -8.54
C ALA A 336 -18.14 2.20 -8.22
N ALA A 337 -17.70 1.57 -7.14
CA ALA A 337 -16.32 1.57 -6.72
C ALA A 337 -15.96 0.24 -6.06
N GLY A 338 -14.72 -0.17 -6.21
CA GLY A 338 -14.21 -1.41 -5.65
C GLY A 338 -12.70 -1.35 -5.48
N TYR A 339 -12.19 -2.13 -4.54
CA TYR A 339 -10.77 -2.24 -4.30
C TYR A 339 -10.43 -3.63 -3.78
N VAL A 340 -9.16 -3.97 -3.88
CA VAL A 340 -8.58 -5.14 -3.25
C VAL A 340 -7.25 -4.72 -2.66
N TYR A 341 -7.00 -5.05 -1.40
CA TYR A 341 -5.69 -4.79 -0.81
C TYR A 341 -5.25 -5.85 0.18
N ASN A 342 -3.94 -5.91 0.38
CA ASN A 342 -3.29 -6.57 1.49
C ASN A 342 -2.28 -5.61 2.13
N ILE A 343 -2.16 -5.66 3.45
CA ILE A 343 -1.30 -4.78 4.23
C ILE A 343 -0.45 -5.58 5.21
N ASP A 344 0.85 -5.28 5.19
CA ASP A 344 1.86 -5.87 6.04
C ASP A 344 2.67 -4.79 6.76
N PHE A 345 2.96 -5.03 8.03
CA PHE A 345 3.92 -4.24 8.79
C PHE A 345 5.24 -4.99 8.82
N LEU A 346 6.23 -4.46 8.12
CA LEU A 346 7.53 -5.10 8.00
C LEU A 346 8.31 -4.86 9.29
N ARG A 347 8.58 -5.93 10.04
CA ARG A 347 9.54 -5.87 11.15
C ARG A 347 10.87 -5.39 10.59
N GLY A 348 11.40 -4.32 11.18
CA GLY A 348 12.68 -3.76 10.78
C GLY A 348 13.77 -4.83 10.80
N LEU A 349 14.11 -5.37 9.62
CA LEU A 349 15.48 -5.78 9.41
C LEU A 349 16.28 -4.46 9.38
N PRO A 350 17.39 -4.35 10.12
CA PRO A 350 18.23 -3.16 10.03
C PRO A 350 18.62 -3.00 8.57
N ILE A 351 18.09 -1.96 7.92
CA ILE A 351 18.49 -1.58 6.57
C ILE A 351 19.91 -1.02 6.72
N ASN A 352 20.89 -1.92 6.72
CA ASN A 352 22.28 -1.59 6.44
C ASN A 352 22.49 -1.49 4.91
N GLU A 353 21.52 -0.95 4.17
CA GLU A 353 21.81 -0.50 2.81
C GLU A 353 22.49 0.86 2.92
N LYS A 354 23.82 0.84 2.84
CA LYS A 354 24.55 2.01 2.35
C LYS A 354 24.03 2.31 0.96
N VAL A 355 23.11 3.27 0.85
CA VAL A 355 22.77 3.93 -0.40
C VAL A 355 24.07 4.56 -0.93
N THR A 356 24.72 3.87 -1.86
CA THR A 356 25.91 4.38 -2.52
C THR A 356 25.44 5.01 -3.82
N THR A 357 25.16 6.31 -3.78
CA THR A 357 24.86 7.09 -4.98
C THR A 357 26.08 7.09 -5.88
N THR A 358 26.06 6.30 -6.95
CA THR A 358 27.11 6.33 -7.97
C THR A 358 26.68 7.32 -9.04
N THR A 359 27.17 8.55 -8.96
CA THR A 359 27.00 9.55 -10.02
C THR A 359 27.89 9.16 -11.20
N VAL A 360 27.31 8.61 -12.26
CA VAL A 360 28.01 8.40 -13.52
C VAL A 360 27.81 9.64 -14.39
N THR A 361 28.80 10.52 -14.41
CA THR A 361 28.83 11.65 -15.35
C THR A 361 29.26 11.11 -16.72
N VAL A 362 28.32 11.00 -17.66
CA VAL A 362 28.65 10.71 -19.06
C VAL A 362 28.80 12.04 -19.79
N THR A 363 30.04 12.45 -20.05
CA THR A 363 30.33 13.60 -20.90
C THR A 363 30.31 13.15 -22.36
N SER A 364 29.23 13.45 -23.09
CA SER A 364 29.23 13.29 -24.56
C SER A 364 29.59 14.62 -25.22
N THR A 365 30.72 14.66 -25.91
CA THR A 365 31.14 15.82 -26.71
C THR A 365 30.59 15.65 -28.13
N THR A 366 29.68 16.53 -28.55
CA THR A 366 29.20 16.55 -29.93
C THR A 366 29.88 17.70 -30.67
N GLU A 367 30.82 17.39 -31.57
CA GLU A 367 31.42 18.37 -32.46
C GLU A 367 30.50 18.59 -33.67
N THR A 368 30.03 19.83 -33.87
CA THR A 368 29.28 20.19 -35.08
C THR A 368 30.14 21.11 -35.93
N THR A 369 30.58 20.64 -37.10
CA THR A 369 31.36 21.44 -38.05
C THR A 369 30.42 22.06 -39.08
N THR A 370 30.20 23.37 -39.02
CA THR A 370 29.51 24.14 -40.06
C THR A 370 30.53 24.80 -40.99
N THR A 371 30.53 24.41 -42.26
CA THR A 371 31.40 25.00 -43.28
C THR A 371 30.66 26.13 -43.99
N SER A 372 31.07 27.38 -43.76
CA SER A 372 30.61 28.56 -44.50
C SER A 372 31.75 29.10 -45.36
N THR A 373 31.45 29.43 -46.61
CA THR A 373 32.41 29.86 -47.63
C THR A 373 32.84 31.34 -47.46
N VAL A 374 33.31 31.72 -46.28
CA VAL A 374 34.15 32.91 -46.04
C VAL A 374 35.03 32.59 -44.83
N THR A 375 36.34 32.80 -44.98
CA THR A 375 37.42 32.39 -44.06
C THR A 375 37.17 32.79 -42.59
N SER A 376 36.53 31.92 -41.81
CA SER A 376 36.47 31.94 -40.34
C SER A 376 35.91 30.60 -39.84
N THR A 377 36.75 29.79 -39.18
CA THR A 377 36.32 28.57 -38.49
C THR A 377 35.83 28.95 -37.10
N VAL A 378 34.55 28.72 -36.80
CA VAL A 378 34.00 28.91 -35.45
C VAL A 378 33.76 27.52 -34.84
N THR A 379 34.48 27.21 -33.77
CA THR A 379 34.27 25.97 -33.00
C THR A 379 33.31 26.28 -31.85
N THR A 380 32.06 25.79 -31.92
CA THR A 380 31.12 25.83 -30.80
C THR A 380 31.18 24.53 -30.01
N THR A 381 31.60 24.60 -28.75
CA THR A 381 31.54 23.46 -27.81
C THR A 381 30.24 23.54 -27.03
N SER A 382 29.42 22.48 -27.07
CA SER A 382 28.18 22.38 -26.29
C SER A 382 28.31 21.24 -25.30
N THR A 383 28.28 21.56 -24.00
CA THR A 383 28.33 20.55 -22.93
C THR A 383 26.90 20.15 -22.57
N VAL A 384 26.47 18.95 -22.96
CA VAL A 384 25.20 18.38 -22.49
C VAL A 384 25.49 17.54 -21.25
N THR A 385 24.91 17.91 -20.11
CA THR A 385 24.96 17.09 -18.89
C THR A 385 23.74 16.19 -18.88
N SER A 386 23.91 14.89 -19.16
CA SER A 386 22.84 13.90 -19.00
C SER A 386 22.98 13.23 -17.63
N ILE A 387 21.95 13.39 -16.80
CA ILE A 387 21.86 12.70 -15.50
C ILE A 387 21.15 11.37 -15.78
N SER A 388 21.86 10.25 -15.66
CA SER A 388 21.26 8.92 -15.72
C SER A 388 21.11 8.38 -14.29
N THR A 389 19.88 8.30 -13.81
CA THR A 389 19.56 7.68 -12.52
C THR A 389 19.56 6.17 -12.69
N THR A 390 20.41 5.46 -11.94
CA THR A 390 20.41 3.98 -11.96
C THR A 390 19.52 3.47 -10.83
N THR A 391 18.50 2.68 -11.18
CA THR A 391 17.55 2.09 -10.24
C THR A 391 18.16 0.91 -9.49
N ILE A 392 18.15 0.96 -8.16
CA ILE A 392 18.45 -0.22 -7.32
C ILE A 392 17.15 -1.00 -7.17
N ILE A 393 17.12 -2.22 -7.73
CA ILE A 393 16.05 -3.20 -7.46
C ILE A 393 16.44 -3.90 -6.16
N ARG A 394 15.54 -3.89 -5.18
CA ARG A 394 15.68 -4.66 -3.94
C ARG A 394 15.90 -6.13 -4.32
N GLN A 395 17.10 -6.67 -4.13
CA GLN A 395 17.33 -8.08 -4.29
C GLN A 395 16.68 -8.76 -3.08
N GLN A 396 15.43 -9.17 -3.24
CA GLN A 396 14.71 -9.95 -2.25
C GLN A 396 15.60 -11.13 -1.83
N ALA A 397 15.76 -11.32 -0.52
CA ALA A 397 16.61 -12.35 0.05
C ALA A 397 16.05 -13.79 0.09
N PRO A 398 15.01 -14.26 -0.66
CA PRO A 398 14.69 -15.67 -0.68
C PRO A 398 15.47 -16.43 -1.77
N MET A 399 16.01 -15.79 -2.81
CA MET A 399 16.55 -16.54 -3.96
C MET A 399 17.85 -17.29 -3.61
N GLN A 400 18.74 -16.72 -2.79
CA GLN A 400 19.95 -17.44 -2.34
C GLN A 400 19.64 -18.58 -1.36
N LEU A 401 18.64 -18.41 -0.49
CA LEU A 401 18.20 -19.46 0.43
C LEU A 401 17.52 -20.61 -0.34
N LEU A 402 16.71 -20.28 -1.36
CA LEU A 402 16.08 -21.24 -2.25
C LEU A 402 17.13 -22.01 -3.08
N ILE A 403 18.13 -21.32 -3.63
CA ILE A 403 19.25 -21.95 -4.34
C ILE A 403 20.03 -22.88 -3.39
N ALA A 404 20.29 -22.46 -2.16
CA ALA A 404 20.97 -23.30 -1.17
C ALA A 404 20.15 -24.55 -0.80
N LEU A 405 18.83 -24.42 -0.67
CA LEU A 405 17.91 -25.54 -0.42
C LEU A 405 17.87 -26.53 -1.59
N VAL A 406 17.82 -26.02 -2.82
CA VAL A 406 17.87 -26.84 -4.04
C VAL A 406 19.20 -27.59 -4.14
N ILE A 407 20.32 -26.92 -3.87
CA ILE A 407 21.65 -27.56 -3.86
C ILE A 407 21.71 -28.66 -2.79
N LEU A 408 21.18 -28.40 -1.59
CA LEU A 408 21.15 -29.38 -0.51
C LEU A 408 20.34 -30.63 -0.90
N VAL A 409 19.16 -30.45 -1.51
CA VAL A 409 18.32 -31.55 -2.00
C VAL A 409 19.05 -32.36 -3.07
N ILE A 410 19.72 -31.70 -4.02
CA ILE A 410 20.52 -32.37 -5.06
C ILE A 410 21.64 -33.22 -4.44
N ILE A 411 22.35 -32.69 -3.43
CA ILE A 411 23.42 -33.41 -2.74
C ILE A 411 22.88 -34.65 -2.02
N VAL A 412 21.74 -34.52 -1.31
CA VAL A 412 21.11 -35.64 -0.58
C VAL A 412 20.64 -36.72 -1.54
N VAL A 413 20.03 -36.35 -2.66
CA VAL A 413 19.61 -37.31 -3.70
C VAL A 413 20.82 -38.00 -4.34
N ALA A 414 21.88 -37.26 -4.66
CA ALA A 414 23.10 -37.84 -5.21
C ALA A 414 23.76 -38.84 -4.24
N ALA A 415 23.80 -38.52 -2.94
CA ALA A 415 24.30 -39.41 -1.91
C ALA A 415 23.46 -40.70 -1.78
N LEU A 416 22.12 -40.59 -1.82
CA LEU A 416 21.21 -41.73 -1.81
C LEU A 416 21.38 -42.64 -3.03
N VAL A 417 21.55 -42.06 -4.22
CA VAL A 417 21.81 -42.82 -5.46
C VAL A 417 23.15 -43.56 -5.38
N LEU A 418 24.20 -42.91 -4.85
CA LEU A 418 25.51 -43.54 -4.63
C LEU A 418 25.46 -44.70 -3.63
N ILE A 419 24.67 -44.57 -2.56
CA ILE A 419 24.47 -45.62 -1.56
C ILE A 419 23.70 -46.80 -2.17
N LEU A 420 22.67 -46.52 -2.97
CA LEU A 420 21.87 -47.54 -3.65
C LEU A 420 22.64 -48.25 -4.78
N ALA A 421 23.55 -47.55 -5.46
CA ALA A 421 24.40 -48.14 -6.52
C ALA A 421 25.53 -49.02 -5.97
N ARG A 422 25.87 -48.91 -4.68
CA ARG A 422 26.85 -49.76 -4.00
C ARG A 422 26.27 -51.06 -3.41
N ARG A 423 24.95 -51.25 -3.47
CA ARG A 423 24.24 -52.50 -3.12
C ARG A 423 23.76 -53.21 -4.38
#